data_AF-X1KDA6-F1
#
_entry.id   AF-X1KDA6-F1
#
_cell.length_a   1.000
_cell.length_b   1.000
_cell.length_c   1.000
_cell.angle_alpha   90.00
_cell.angle_beta   90.00
_cell.angle_gamma   90.00
#
_symmetry.space_group_name_H-M   'P 1'
#
loop_
_entity.id
_entity.type
_entity.pdbx_description
1 polymer ?
#
loop_
_entity_poly.entity_id
_entity_poly.type
_entity_poly.pdbx_seq_one_letter_code
_entity_poly.pdbx_strand_id
1 'polypeptide(L)'
;FSPSRSAGNPWEDEFHQEAELFPEIPVFPAQNTHFMGAEEREEGILEERCAGCGDCILALTGGICPVARCAKGLLNGPCGGSENGKCEVDPERDCAWALIYEQLKQRGKLQLLDEIRPPKDYQLSG
;
A
#
# COMPACT_ATOMS: atom_id res chain seq x y z
N PHE A 1 20.50 -0.91 -28.69
CA PHE A 1 20.69 0.56 -28.60
C PHE A 1 19.63 1.08 -27.68
N SER A 2 20.01 1.35 -26.43
CA SER A 2 19.12 1.90 -25.40
C SER A 2 18.69 3.31 -25.83
N PRO A 3 17.39 3.66 -25.85
CA PRO A 3 17.03 5.05 -25.88
C PRO A 3 17.37 5.62 -24.50
N SER A 4 18.29 6.57 -24.52
CA SER A 4 18.62 7.45 -23.41
C SER A 4 17.36 7.88 -22.66
N ARG A 5 17.34 7.67 -21.34
CA ARG A 5 16.45 8.38 -20.42
C ARG A 5 16.65 9.88 -20.66
N SER A 6 15.78 10.48 -21.47
CA SER A 6 15.58 11.92 -21.45
C SER A 6 15.20 12.29 -20.02
N ALA A 7 15.81 13.35 -19.50
CA ALA A 7 15.46 13.91 -18.20
C ALA A 7 13.98 14.32 -18.24
N GLY A 8 13.11 13.39 -17.86
CA GLY A 8 11.71 13.64 -17.54
C GLY A 8 11.66 14.54 -16.31
N ASN A 9 10.68 15.41 -16.28
CA ASN A 9 10.35 16.20 -15.11
C ASN A 9 10.18 15.24 -13.91
N PRO A 10 10.85 15.48 -12.75
CA PRO A 10 10.81 14.55 -11.62
C PRO A 10 9.40 14.30 -11.04
N TRP A 11 8.39 15.05 -11.47
CA TRP A 11 6.98 14.88 -11.07
C TRP A 11 6.13 14.08 -12.08
N GLU A 12 6.71 13.68 -13.22
CA GLU A 12 5.97 12.99 -14.30
C GLU A 12 5.95 11.46 -14.16
N ASP A 13 6.87 10.88 -13.37
CA ASP A 13 7.09 9.43 -13.37
C ASP A 13 6.77 8.70 -12.04
N GLU A 14 6.36 9.42 -10.99
CA GLU A 14 6.26 8.84 -9.63
C GLU A 14 4.98 9.28 -8.90
N PHE A 15 3.86 8.58 -9.16
CA PHE A 15 2.63 8.69 -8.37
C PHE A 15 2.81 8.00 -7.00
N HIS A 16 3.45 8.71 -6.08
CA HIS A 16 3.61 8.27 -4.70
C HIS A 16 2.38 8.57 -3.85
N GLN A 17 2.06 7.64 -2.96
CA GLN A 17 1.05 7.87 -1.93
C GLN A 17 1.59 8.89 -0.92
N GLU A 18 0.75 9.76 -0.33
CA GLU A 18 1.24 10.81 0.58
C GLU A 18 2.02 10.25 1.77
N ALA A 19 1.66 9.05 2.23
CA ALA A 19 2.39 8.34 3.28
C ALA A 19 3.82 7.94 2.88
N GLU A 20 4.09 7.75 1.58
CA GLU A 20 5.42 7.48 1.01
C GLU A 20 6.22 8.78 0.86
N LEU A 21 5.56 9.88 0.47
CA LEU A 21 6.20 11.19 0.33
C LEU A 21 6.63 11.79 1.69
N PHE A 22 5.89 11.48 2.75
CA PHE A 22 6.14 12.00 4.09
C PHE A 22 6.32 10.86 5.11
N PRO A 23 7.42 10.09 5.04
CA PRO A 23 7.60 8.91 5.89
C PRO A 23 7.67 9.26 7.39
N GLU A 24 8.21 10.44 7.72
CA GLU A 24 8.37 10.95 9.09
C GLU A 24 7.09 11.56 9.67
N ILE A 25 6.14 11.96 8.82
CA ILE A 25 4.88 12.58 9.24
C ILE A 25 3.80 11.49 9.29
N PRO A 26 3.10 11.30 10.42
CA PRO A 26 1.96 10.39 10.45
C PRO A 26 0.83 10.86 9.52
N VAL A 27 0.59 10.10 8.45
CA VAL A 27 -0.52 10.30 7.53
C VAL A 27 -1.67 9.35 7.90
N PHE A 28 -2.88 9.89 8.04
CA PHE A 28 -4.07 9.14 8.41
C PHE A 28 -5.16 9.28 7.34
N PRO A 29 -5.90 8.21 7.03
CA PRO A 29 -7.08 8.33 6.18
C PRO A 29 -8.14 9.17 6.92
N ALA A 30 -8.76 10.11 6.20
CA ALA A 30 -9.84 10.91 6.75
C ALA A 30 -11.18 10.15 6.79
N GLN A 31 -11.42 9.29 5.81
CA GLN A 31 -12.69 8.57 5.60
C GLN A 31 -12.45 7.18 5.00
N ASN A 32 -13.48 6.33 5.05
CA ASN A 32 -13.54 5.08 4.30
C ASN A 32 -13.94 5.35 2.84
N THR A 33 -13.40 4.55 1.91
CA THR A 33 -13.80 4.60 0.50
C THR A 33 -15.08 3.81 0.28
N HIS A 34 -16.15 4.48 -0.15
CA HIS A 34 -17.42 3.86 -0.56
C HIS A 34 -17.70 3.99 -2.07
N PHE A 35 -17.07 4.94 -2.75
CA PHE A 35 -17.23 5.15 -4.19
C PHE A 35 -15.86 5.34 -4.83
N MET A 36 -15.58 4.58 -5.89
CA MET A 36 -14.36 4.70 -6.69
C MET A 36 -14.77 4.98 -8.14
N GLY A 37 -14.71 6.25 -8.54
CA GLY A 37 -14.79 6.65 -9.93
C GLY A 37 -13.39 6.73 -10.52
N ALA A 38 -13.21 6.28 -11.75
CA ALA A 38 -11.99 6.50 -12.52
C ALA A 38 -12.33 7.29 -13.78
N GLU A 39 -11.50 8.29 -14.09
CA GLU A 39 -11.49 8.92 -15.40
C GLU A 39 -10.54 8.14 -16.31
N GLU A 40 -10.95 7.89 -17.56
CA GLU A 40 -10.04 7.33 -18.56
C GLU A 40 -8.93 8.33 -18.83
N ARG A 41 -7.73 8.06 -18.30
CA ARG A 41 -6.51 8.76 -18.69
C ARG A 41 -5.84 7.97 -19.80
N GLU A 42 -5.52 8.63 -20.91
CA GLU A 42 -4.68 8.06 -21.95
C GLU A 42 -3.28 7.83 -21.37
N GLU A 43 -2.93 6.56 -21.22
CA GLU A 43 -1.59 6.03 -20.91
C GLU A 43 -1.05 6.36 -19.50
N GLY A 44 -1.10 5.36 -18.63
CA GLY A 44 -0.46 5.40 -17.32
C GLY A 44 -0.39 4.01 -16.69
N ILE A 45 0.53 3.83 -15.74
CA ILE A 45 0.61 2.62 -14.93
C ILE A 45 -0.53 2.67 -13.91
N LEU A 46 -1.47 1.72 -14.00
CA LEU A 46 -2.54 1.58 -13.01
C LEU A 46 -2.07 0.67 -11.88
N GLU A 47 -1.89 1.25 -10.69
CA GLU A 47 -1.61 0.48 -9.49
C GLU A 47 -2.85 0.36 -8.59
N GLU A 48 -3.14 -0.87 -8.17
CA GLU A 48 -4.17 -1.12 -7.17
C GLU A 48 -3.69 -0.68 -5.78
N ARG A 49 -4.19 0.48 -5.32
CA ARG A 49 -3.87 1.06 -4.01
C ARG A 49 -4.97 0.87 -2.96
N CYS A 50 -6.22 0.71 -3.39
CA CYS A 50 -7.39 0.53 -2.53
C CYS A 50 -8.25 -0.63 -3.03
N ALA A 51 -8.81 -1.43 -2.10
CA ALA A 51 -9.72 -2.53 -2.41
C ALA A 51 -11.20 -2.16 -2.22
N GLY A 52 -11.52 -0.91 -1.85
CA GLY A 52 -12.90 -0.45 -1.67
C GLY A 52 -13.68 -1.15 -0.54
N CYS A 53 -12.99 -1.71 0.46
CA CYS A 53 -13.63 -2.58 1.47
C CYS A 53 -14.52 -1.86 2.50
N GLY A 54 -14.58 -0.52 2.50
CA GLY A 54 -15.41 0.24 3.45
C GLY A 54 -14.95 0.24 4.92
N ASP A 55 -13.95 -0.57 5.28
CA ASP A 55 -13.36 -0.66 6.62
C ASP A 55 -11.84 -0.41 6.54
N CYS A 56 -11.40 0.85 6.62
CA CYS A 56 -10.02 1.22 6.37
C CYS A 56 -9.09 0.98 7.58
N ILE A 57 -7.88 0.46 7.33
CA ILE A 57 -6.85 0.23 8.36
C ILE A 57 -5.50 0.89 8.05
N LEU A 58 -5.46 1.81 7.09
CA LEU A 58 -4.21 2.46 6.68
C LEU A 58 -3.51 3.20 7.84
N ALA A 59 -4.29 3.74 8.78
CA ALA A 59 -3.80 4.33 10.02
C ALA A 59 -2.93 3.37 10.85
N LEU A 60 -3.18 2.08 10.75
CA LEU A 60 -2.56 1.02 11.54
C LEU A 60 -1.38 0.36 10.80
N THR A 61 -1.37 0.45 9.47
CA THR A 61 -0.39 -0.20 8.59
C THR A 61 0.58 0.79 7.96
N GLY A 62 0.74 1.97 8.56
CA GLY A 62 1.69 2.97 8.09
C GLY A 62 1.32 3.64 6.78
N GLY A 63 0.08 3.51 6.30
CA GLY A 63 -0.38 4.08 5.03
C GLY A 63 -0.39 3.09 3.85
N ILE A 64 0.00 1.82 4.07
CA ILE A 64 0.03 0.79 3.03
C ILE A 64 -1.15 -0.16 3.21
N CYS A 65 -1.98 -0.34 2.18
CA CYS A 65 -3.15 -1.23 2.26
C CYS A 65 -2.74 -2.71 2.18
N PRO A 66 -2.87 -3.52 3.25
CA PRO A 66 -2.46 -4.93 3.17
C PRO A 66 -3.42 -5.77 2.31
N VAL A 67 -4.67 -5.32 2.11
CA VAL A 67 -5.65 -6.03 1.28
C VAL A 67 -5.34 -5.85 -0.21
N ALA A 68 -5.04 -4.63 -0.65
CA ALA A 68 -4.75 -4.34 -2.07
C ALA A 68 -3.28 -4.62 -2.43
N ARG A 69 -2.33 -4.32 -1.52
CA ARG A 69 -0.90 -4.40 -1.82
C ARG A 69 -0.33 -5.80 -1.64
N CYS A 70 -0.90 -6.63 -0.77
CA CYS A 70 -0.49 -8.03 -0.66
C CYS A 70 -1.16 -8.87 -1.74
N ALA A 71 -0.38 -9.65 -2.51
CA ALA A 71 -0.94 -10.57 -3.51
C ALA A 71 -1.93 -11.60 -2.95
N LYS A 72 -1.89 -11.85 -1.63
CA LYS A 72 -2.80 -12.76 -0.91
C LYS A 72 -3.87 -12.04 -0.09
N GLY A 73 -3.87 -10.70 -0.06
CA GLY A 73 -4.81 -9.90 0.75
C GLY A 73 -4.75 -10.16 2.26
N LEU A 74 -3.59 -10.58 2.80
CA LEU A 74 -3.47 -10.94 4.21
C LEU A 74 -3.61 -9.74 5.14
N LEU A 75 -4.59 -9.80 6.04
CA LEU A 75 -4.92 -8.73 6.98
C LEU A 75 -4.00 -8.66 8.22
N ASN A 76 -3.52 -9.81 8.69
CA ASN A 76 -2.84 -9.96 9.98
C ASN A 76 -1.43 -10.54 9.82
N GLY A 77 -0.57 -9.81 9.12
CA GLY A 77 0.86 -10.15 9.00
C GLY A 77 1.27 -10.88 7.73
N PRO A 78 2.59 -11.10 7.56
CA PRO A 78 3.16 -11.71 6.36
C PRO A 78 2.84 -13.21 6.24
N CYS A 79 2.89 -13.73 5.01
CA CYS A 79 2.72 -15.17 4.72
C CYS A 79 3.97 -16.03 5.02
N GLY A 80 5.10 -15.41 5.35
CA GLY A 80 6.35 -16.10 5.65
C GLY A 80 7.24 -16.44 4.44
N GLY A 81 6.74 -16.40 3.20
CA GLY A 81 7.57 -16.67 2.01
C GLY A 81 8.19 -15.44 1.35
N SER A 82 8.10 -14.26 1.96
CA SER A 82 8.80 -13.08 1.44
C SER A 82 10.32 -13.28 1.54
N GLU A 83 11.02 -13.01 0.44
CA GLU A 83 12.47 -13.10 0.36
C GLU A 83 13.05 -11.74 -0.06
N ASN A 84 14.07 -11.25 0.67
CA ASN A 84 14.73 -9.96 0.39
C ASN A 84 13.76 -8.77 0.20
N GLY A 85 12.63 -8.76 0.92
CA GLY A 85 11.61 -7.72 0.81
C GLY A 85 10.65 -7.87 -0.39
N LYS A 86 10.81 -8.90 -1.22
CA LYS A 86 9.98 -9.21 -2.38
C LYS A 86 8.91 -10.24 -2.07
N CYS A 87 7.85 -10.27 -2.87
CA CYS A 87 6.73 -11.20 -2.72
C CYS A 87 7.09 -12.59 -3.28
N GLU A 88 6.62 -13.66 -2.63
CA GLU A 88 6.83 -15.03 -3.15
C GLU A 88 6.03 -15.33 -4.43
N VAL A 89 4.93 -14.61 -4.64
CA VAL A 89 4.05 -14.81 -5.80
C VAL A 89 4.65 -14.15 -7.04
N ASP A 90 5.35 -13.04 -6.84
CA ASP A 90 5.98 -12.25 -7.90
C ASP A 90 7.25 -11.57 -7.34
N PRO A 91 8.45 -12.02 -7.75
CA PRO A 91 9.72 -11.45 -7.29
C PRO A 91 9.94 -9.98 -7.67
N GLU A 92 9.25 -9.46 -8.69
CA GLU A 92 9.37 -8.04 -9.06
C GLU A 92 8.58 -7.16 -8.07
N ARG A 93 7.50 -7.70 -7.49
CA ARG A 93 6.61 -6.99 -6.57
C ARG A 93 7.20 -6.91 -5.16
N ASP A 94 7.17 -5.72 -4.58
CA ASP A 94 7.51 -5.53 -3.17
C ASP A 94 6.48 -6.19 -2.24
N CYS A 95 6.96 -6.84 -1.18
CA CYS A 95 6.10 -7.43 -0.18
C CYS A 95 5.45 -6.33 0.67
N ALA A 96 4.12 -6.22 0.60
CA ALA A 96 3.36 -5.24 1.37
C ALA A 96 3.70 -5.26 2.87
N TRP A 97 3.87 -6.45 3.47
CA TRP A 97 4.16 -6.58 4.89
C TRP A 97 5.61 -6.22 5.25
N ALA A 98 6.57 -6.38 4.32
CA ALA A 98 7.92 -5.86 4.52
C ALA A 98 7.90 -4.32 4.52
N LEU A 99 7.17 -3.71 3.58
CA LEU A 99 6.99 -2.25 3.52
C LEU A 99 6.29 -1.70 4.78
N ILE A 100 5.19 -2.33 5.21
CA ILE A 100 4.47 -1.96 6.43
C ILE A 100 5.39 -2.01 7.65
N TYR A 101 6.17 -3.10 7.78
CA TYR A 101 7.10 -3.26 8.89
C TYR A 101 8.14 -2.15 8.93
N GLU A 102 8.81 -1.86 7.81
CA GLU A 102 9.83 -0.81 7.76
C GLU A 102 9.22 0.58 8.04
N GLN A 103 8.04 0.88 7.51
CA GLN A 103 7.34 2.14 7.77
C GLN A 103 6.97 2.31 9.26
N LEU A 104 6.45 1.25 9.90
CA LEU A 104 6.10 1.29 11.32
C LEU A 104 7.34 1.31 12.21
N LYS A 105 8.41 0.62 11.83
CA LYS A 105 9.71 0.65 12.52
C LYS A 105 10.31 2.05 12.52
N GLN A 106 10.33 2.73 11.37
CA GLN A 106 10.78 4.13 11.26
C GLN A 106 9.97 5.06 12.17
N ARG A 107 8.67 4.79 12.33
CA ARG A 107 7.76 5.58 13.18
C ARG A 107 7.74 5.16 14.65
N GLY A 108 8.49 4.14 15.05
CA GLY A 108 8.46 3.59 16.41
C GLY A 108 7.08 3.04 16.82
N LYS A 109 6.31 2.51 15.86
CA LYS A 109 4.94 2.00 16.04
C LYS A 109 4.78 0.49 15.81
N LEU A 110 5.83 -0.29 16.02
CA LEU A 110 5.81 -1.75 15.79
C LEU A 110 4.78 -2.49 16.66
N GLN A 111 4.42 -1.96 17.82
CA GLN A 111 3.40 -2.53 18.71
C GLN A 111 2.02 -2.68 18.04
N LEU A 112 1.74 -1.93 16.97
CA LEU A 112 0.49 -2.06 16.22
C LEU A 112 0.36 -3.43 15.51
N LEU A 113 1.50 -4.09 15.27
CA LEU A 113 1.57 -5.41 14.63
C LEU A 113 1.22 -6.56 15.58
N ASP A 114 1.26 -6.33 16.90
CA ASP A 114 0.93 -7.36 17.90
C ASP A 114 -0.59 -7.56 18.03
N GLU A 115 -1.38 -6.60 17.55
CA GLU A 115 -2.83 -6.63 17.63
C GLU A 115 -3.44 -7.40 16.45
N ILE A 116 -4.08 -8.53 16.75
CA ILE A 116 -4.87 -9.28 15.78
C ILE A 116 -6.16 -8.52 15.46
N ARG A 117 -6.39 -8.25 14.17
CA ARG A 117 -7.58 -7.56 13.68
C ARG A 117 -8.69 -8.55 13.33
N PRO A 118 -9.96 -8.23 13.64
CA PRO A 118 -11.08 -9.05 13.19
C PRO A 118 -11.14 -9.06 11.65
N PRO A 119 -11.81 -10.07 11.06
CA PRO A 119 -12.13 -10.03 9.64
C PRO A 119 -12.82 -8.73 9.24
N LYS A 120 -12.54 -8.26 8.02
CA LYS A 120 -13.16 -7.06 7.44
C LYS A 120 -14.68 -7.18 7.41
N ASP A 121 -15.37 -6.12 7.82
CA ASP A 121 -16.81 -6.01 7.65
C ASP A 121 -17.15 -5.47 6.26
N TYR A 122 -17.42 -6.38 5.32
CA TYR A 122 -17.79 -6.04 3.95
C TYR A 122 -19.23 -5.53 3.82
N GLN A 123 -20.04 -5.50 4.88
CA GLN A 123 -21.32 -4.80 4.82
C GLN A 123 -21.13 -3.28 4.73
N LEU A 124 -19.91 -2.79 5.03
CA LEU A 124 -19.52 -1.39 4.92
C LEU A 124 -19.06 -1.00 3.51
N SER A 125 -18.82 -1.94 2.59
CA SER A 125 -18.50 -1.57 1.20
C SER A 125 -19.72 -0.90 0.54
N GLY A 126 -19.50 0.21 -0.16
CA GLY A 126 -20.55 0.98 -0.83
C GLY A 126 -21.12 0.31 -2.07
#